data_AF-A0AA92EBN5-F1
#
_entry.id   AF-A0AA92EBN5-F1
#
_cell.length_a   1.000
_cell.length_b   1.000
_cell.length_c   1.000
_cell.angle_alpha   90.00
_cell.angle_beta   90.00
_cell.angle_gamma   90.00
#
_symmetry.space_group_name_H-M   'P 1'
#
loop_
_entity.id
_entity.type
_entity.pdbx_description
1 polymer ?
#
loop_
_entity_poly.entity_id
_entity_poly.type
_entity_poly.pdbx_seq_one_letter_code
_entity_poly.pdbx_strand_id
1 'polypeptide(L)'
;MQPHFTQMGEMSGWDAFGLVVGLLVWGAVAVGFVWFMRAWSPARVLDRLAKGASSAWVGEMRFGRRMLLRSLMLREEAAVELDGARLDLADEMLREDLHFLGGLAGVW
;
A
#
# COMPACT_ATOMS: atom_id res chain seq x y z
N MET A 1 20.77 -55.28 -51.08
CA MET A 1 19.78 -54.76 -50.10
C MET A 1 20.26 -55.16 -48.72
N GLN A 2 20.90 -54.26 -47.98
CA GLN A 2 21.29 -54.51 -46.58
C GLN A 2 20.23 -53.87 -45.65
N PRO A 3 19.78 -54.56 -44.61
CA PRO A 3 18.84 -54.00 -43.65
C PRO A 3 19.55 -52.96 -42.79
N HIS A 4 19.10 -51.71 -42.89
CA HIS A 4 19.36 -50.69 -41.87
C HIS A 4 18.59 -51.11 -40.60
N PHE A 5 19.25 -51.91 -39.76
CA PHE A 5 18.82 -52.06 -38.38
C PHE A 5 18.97 -50.71 -37.69
N THR A 6 17.85 -50.01 -37.55
CA THR A 6 17.67 -48.93 -36.58
C THR A 6 18.06 -49.47 -35.20
N GLN A 7 19.28 -49.15 -34.77
CA GLN A 7 19.64 -49.19 -33.36
C GLN A 7 18.71 -48.20 -32.65
N MET A 8 17.63 -48.70 -32.07
CA MET A 8 17.01 -48.00 -30.94
C MET A 8 18.04 -48.08 -29.81
N GLY A 9 18.85 -47.02 -29.69
CA GLY A 9 19.88 -46.91 -28.67
C GLY A 9 19.25 -47.11 -27.30
N GLU A 10 19.76 -48.08 -26.55
CA GLU A 10 19.49 -48.24 -25.13
C GLU A 10 19.78 -46.90 -24.46
N MET A 11 18.74 -46.22 -23.95
CA MET A 11 18.93 -45.05 -23.11
C MET A 11 19.67 -45.51 -21.86
N SER A 12 20.87 -44.97 -21.65
CA SER A 12 21.67 -45.27 -20.47
C SER A 12 20.88 -44.89 -19.22
N GLY A 13 20.91 -45.71 -18.16
CA GLY A 13 20.26 -45.38 -16.89
C GLY A 13 20.70 -44.02 -16.30
N TRP A 14 21.87 -43.53 -16.72
CA TRP A 14 22.37 -42.19 -16.42
C TRP A 14 21.59 -41.07 -17.11
N ASP A 15 21.07 -41.29 -18.32
CA ASP A 15 20.23 -40.33 -19.04
C ASP A 15 18.86 -40.18 -18.37
N ALA A 16 18.27 -41.31 -17.94
CA ALA A 16 17.02 -41.31 -17.19
C ALA A 16 17.17 -40.60 -15.83
N PHE A 17 18.28 -40.83 -15.12
CA PHE A 17 18.59 -40.15 -13.88
C PHE A 17 18.77 -38.63 -14.07
N GLY A 18 19.50 -38.23 -15.11
CA GLY A 18 19.70 -36.83 -15.47
C GLY A 18 18.38 -36.11 -15.76
N LEU A 19 17.44 -36.77 -16.46
CA LEU A 19 16.11 -36.22 -16.72
C LEU A 19 15.28 -36.02 -15.44
N VAL A 20 15.30 -37.00 -14.53
CA VAL A 20 14.56 -36.91 -13.26
C VAL A 20 15.11 -35.79 -12.38
N VAL A 21 16.44 -35.71 -12.25
CA VAL A 21 17.08 -34.63 -11.49
C VAL A 21 16.82 -33.26 -12.15
N GLY A 22 16.92 -33.18 -13.48
CA GLY A 22 16.63 -31.98 -14.24
C GLY A 22 15.20 -31.48 -14.02
N LEU A 23 14.21 -32.39 -14.03
CA LEU A 23 12.81 -32.07 -13.76
C LEU A 23 12.58 -31.59 -12.32
N LEU A 24 13.25 -32.18 -11.34
CA LEU A 24 13.16 -31.75 -9.94
C LEU A 24 13.73 -30.35 -9.73
N VAL A 25 14.87 -30.05 -10.36
CA VAL A 25 15.48 -28.71 -10.32
C VAL A 25 14.56 -27.69 -11.00
N TRP A 26 14.02 -28.01 -12.17
CA TRP A 26 13.07 -27.14 -12.86
C TRP A 26 11.80 -26.90 -12.05
N GLY A 27 11.27 -27.94 -11.40
CA GLY A 27 10.13 -27.83 -10.50
C GLY A 27 10.42 -26.91 -9.31
N ALA A 28 11.59 -27.07 -8.67
CA ALA A 28 12.01 -26.20 -7.57
C ALA A 28 12.17 -24.74 -8.00
N VAL A 29 12.76 -24.49 -9.18
CA VAL A 29 12.91 -23.15 -9.76
C VAL A 29 11.54 -22.53 -10.05
N ALA A 30 10.61 -23.28 -10.66
CA ALA A 30 9.27 -22.78 -10.96
C ALA A 30 8.50 -22.41 -9.69
N VAL A 31 8.55 -23.27 -8.66
CA VAL A 31 7.92 -22.99 -7.36
C VAL A 31 8.54 -21.78 -6.68
N GLY A 32 9.88 -21.70 -6.67
CA GLY A 32 10.61 -20.55 -6.12
C GLY A 32 10.28 -19.25 -6.85
N PHE A 33 10.17 -19.29 -8.18
CA PHE A 33 9.81 -18.15 -9.00
C PHE A 33 8.37 -17.68 -8.74
N VAL A 34 7.41 -18.60 -8.66
CA VAL A 34 6.02 -18.28 -8.30
C VAL A 34 5.95 -17.66 -6.90
N TRP A 35 6.72 -18.18 -5.94
CA TRP A 35 6.77 -17.64 -4.59
C TRP A 35 7.40 -16.24 -4.55
N PHE A 36 8.49 -16.04 -5.30
CA PHE A 36 9.14 -14.74 -5.47
C PHE A 36 8.21 -13.70 -6.10
N MET A 37 7.55 -14.05 -7.21
CA MET A 37 6.56 -13.20 -7.90
C MET A 37 5.34 -12.90 -7.00
N ARG A 38 4.91 -13.88 -6.19
CA ARG A 38 3.84 -13.69 -5.21
C ARG A 38 4.25 -12.75 -4.07
N ALA A 39 5.50 -12.79 -3.64
CA ALA A 39 6.05 -11.87 -2.64
C ALA A 39 6.18 -10.44 -3.18
N TRP A 40 6.53 -10.30 -4.46
CA TRP A 40 6.70 -9.02 -5.16
C TRP A 40 5.43 -8.52 -5.86
N SER A 41 4.27 -9.12 -5.61
CA SER A 41 3.01 -8.71 -6.23
C SER A 41 2.72 -7.23 -5.89
N PRO A 42 2.70 -6.33 -6.89
CA PRO A 42 2.46 -4.90 -6.68
C PRO A 42 1.10 -4.64 -6.03
N ALA A 43 0.11 -5.50 -6.28
CA ALA A 43 -1.20 -5.42 -5.64
C ALA A 43 -1.13 -5.52 -4.11
N ARG A 44 -0.24 -6.34 -3.53
CA ARG A 44 -0.12 -6.44 -2.07
C ARG A 44 0.64 -5.27 -1.45
N VAL A 45 1.63 -4.75 -2.16
CA VAL A 45 2.35 -3.55 -1.73
C VAL A 45 1.41 -2.35 -1.74
N LEU A 46 0.60 -2.21 -2.80
CA LEU A 46 -0.45 -1.19 -2.89
C LEU A 46 -1.52 -1.38 -1.82
N ASP A 47 -1.98 -2.60 -1.54
CA ASP A 47 -2.98 -2.85 -0.50
C ASP A 47 -2.45 -2.53 0.91
N ARG A 48 -1.16 -2.80 1.18
CA ARG A 48 -0.50 -2.41 2.43
C ARG A 48 -0.33 -0.89 2.53
N LEU A 49 0.06 -0.23 1.45
CA LEU A 49 0.16 1.23 1.39
C LEU A 49 -1.21 1.88 1.53
N ALA A 50 -2.26 1.35 0.91
CA ALA A 50 -3.63 1.86 1.05
C ALA A 50 -4.16 1.70 2.48
N LYS A 51 -3.87 0.58 3.15
CA LYS A 51 -4.19 0.37 4.57
C LYS A 51 -3.40 1.32 5.49
N GLY A 52 -2.13 1.57 5.19
CA GLY A 52 -1.33 2.56 5.92
C GLY A 52 -1.83 4.00 5.70
N ALA A 53 -2.11 4.35 4.44
CA ALA A 53 -2.60 5.67 4.06
C ALA A 53 -3.97 5.97 4.66
N SER A 54 -4.89 5.00 4.68
CA SER A 54 -6.22 5.17 5.29
C SER A 54 -6.16 5.36 6.81
N SER A 55 -5.23 4.69 7.51
CA SER A 55 -5.07 4.89 8.95
C SER A 55 -4.40 6.23 9.29
N ALA A 56 -3.39 6.63 8.51
CA ALA A 56 -2.78 7.96 8.61
C ALA A 56 -3.80 9.06 8.30
N TRP A 57 -4.62 8.88 7.26
CA TRP A 57 -5.72 9.77 6.89
C TRP A 57 -6.73 9.98 8.02
N VAL A 58 -7.17 8.89 8.63
CA VAL A 58 -8.10 8.94 9.77
C VAL A 58 -7.45 9.65 10.97
N GLY A 59 -6.14 9.46 11.19
CA GLY A 59 -5.36 10.18 12.18
C GLY A 59 -5.37 11.69 11.93
N GLU A 60 -5.09 12.10 10.69
CA GLU A 60 -5.02 13.50 10.29
C GLU A 60 -6.39 14.19 10.37
N MET A 61 -7.46 13.50 9.92
CA MET A 61 -8.84 13.98 10.05
C MET A 61 -9.27 14.15 11.50
N ARG A 62 -8.86 13.25 12.40
CA ARG A 62 -9.10 13.39 13.85
C ARG A 62 -8.30 14.54 14.45
N PHE A 63 -7.11 14.82 13.93
CA PHE A 63 -6.32 15.96 14.33
C PHE A 63 -6.97 17.27 13.91
N GLY A 64 -7.30 17.43 12.61
CA GLY A 64 -7.97 18.62 12.09
C GLY A 64 -9.33 18.89 12.78
N ARG A 65 -10.13 17.85 13.03
CA ARG A 65 -11.38 17.99 13.80
C ARG A 65 -11.16 18.54 15.21
N ARG A 66 -10.08 18.14 15.89
CA ARG A 66 -9.77 18.63 17.24
C ARG A 66 -9.33 20.09 17.24
N MET A 67 -8.58 20.52 16.22
CA MET A 67 -8.24 21.94 16.06
C MET A 67 -9.48 22.79 15.80
N LEU A 68 -10.36 22.36 14.87
CA LEU A 68 -11.60 23.07 14.57
C LEU A 68 -12.51 23.23 15.81
N LEU A 69 -12.64 22.19 16.63
CA LEU A 69 -13.42 22.28 17.87
C LEU A 69 -12.78 23.26 18.88
N ARG A 70 -11.44 23.34 18.89
CA ARG A 70 -10.73 24.26 19.77
C ARG A 70 -10.87 25.72 19.32
N SER A 71 -10.79 25.99 18.02
CA SER A 71 -11.01 27.35 17.48
C SER A 71 -12.45 27.81 17.70
N LEU A 72 -13.44 26.91 17.55
CA LEU A 72 -14.84 27.19 17.91
C LEU A 72 -15.01 27.54 19.39
N MET A 73 -14.35 26.81 20.29
CA MET A 73 -14.41 27.09 21.73
C MET A 73 -13.78 28.44 22.08
N LEU A 74 -12.62 28.76 21.48
CA LEU A 74 -11.97 30.08 21.61
C LEU A 74 -12.88 31.23 21.14
N ARG A 75 -13.63 31.00 20.06
CA ARG A 75 -14.60 31.97 19.54
C ARG A 75 -15.75 32.20 20.51
N GLU A 76 -16.28 31.14 21.13
CA GLU A 76 -17.33 31.25 22.15
C GLU A 76 -16.83 32.01 23.39
N GLU A 77 -15.62 31.70 23.87
CA GLU A 77 -14.99 32.42 24.99
C GLU A 77 -14.82 33.91 24.69
N ALA A 78 -14.28 34.24 23.52
CA ALA A 78 -14.10 35.63 23.08
C ALA A 78 -15.43 36.39 22.95
N ALA A 79 -16.48 35.71 22.45
CA ALA A 79 -17.81 36.30 22.33
C ALA A 79 -18.44 36.61 23.71
N VAL A 80 -18.20 35.75 24.71
CA VAL A 80 -18.65 35.98 26.09
C VAL A 80 -17.88 37.14 26.74
N GLU A 81 -16.58 37.24 26.50
CA GLU A 81 -15.73 38.30 27.05
C GLU A 81 -15.88 39.65 26.34
N LEU A 82 -16.65 39.72 25.24
CA LEU A 82 -16.76 40.89 24.35
C LEU A 82 -15.38 41.38 23.85
N ASP A 83 -14.40 40.48 23.76
CA ASP A 83 -13.06 40.77 23.28
C ASP A 83 -13.01 40.59 21.76
N GLY A 84 -13.24 41.70 21.04
CA GLY A 84 -13.23 41.71 19.58
C GLY A 84 -11.90 41.27 18.97
N ALA A 85 -10.76 41.54 19.62
CA ALA A 85 -9.46 41.14 19.10
C ALA A 85 -9.25 39.62 19.20
N ARG A 86 -9.72 39.00 20.29
CA ARG A 86 -9.74 37.53 20.41
C ARG A 86 -10.72 36.88 19.43
N LEU A 87 -11.84 37.55 19.14
CA LEU A 87 -12.84 37.05 18.19
C LEU A 87 -12.28 36.99 16.76
N ASP A 88 -11.58 38.04 16.33
CA ASP A 88 -10.89 38.09 15.03
C ASP A 88 -9.83 37.00 14.90
N LEU A 89 -9.05 36.76 15.97
CA LEU A 89 -8.05 35.69 16.00
C LEU A 89 -8.71 34.31 15.88
N ALA A 90 -9.82 34.08 16.59
CA ALA A 90 -10.54 32.82 16.54
C ALA A 90 -11.15 32.56 15.15
N ASP A 91 -11.69 33.59 14.50
CA ASP A 91 -12.22 33.49 13.14
C ASP A 91 -11.13 33.18 12.10
N GLU A 92 -9.94 33.75 12.23
CA GLU A 92 -8.82 33.43 11.33
C GLU A 92 -8.32 31.99 11.54
N MET A 93 -8.18 31.53 12.79
CA MET A 93 -7.83 30.14 13.08
C MET A 93 -8.89 29.16 12.52
N LEU A 94 -10.16 29.52 12.61
CA LEU A 94 -11.26 28.70 12.10
C LEU A 94 -11.25 28.64 10.57
N ARG A 95 -10.84 29.72 9.89
CA ARG A 95 -10.62 29.73 8.44
C ARG A 95 -9.44 28.83 8.06
N GLU A 96 -8.32 28.88 8.77
CA GLU A 96 -7.17 28.01 8.52
C GLU A 96 -7.53 26.53 8.72
N ASP A 97 -8.24 26.20 9.80
CA ASP A 97 -8.70 24.84 10.09
C ASP A 97 -9.64 24.30 9.01
N LEU A 98 -10.57 25.12 8.52
CA LEU A 98 -11.45 24.77 7.41
C LEU A 98 -10.69 24.63 6.09
N HIS A 99 -9.71 25.49 5.82
CA HIS A 99 -8.88 25.39 4.63
C HIS A 99 -8.04 24.11 4.65
N PHE A 100 -7.47 23.76 5.81
CA PHE A 100 -6.74 22.53 6.03
C PHE A 100 -7.62 21.30 5.78
N LEU A 101 -8.82 21.25 6.37
CA LEU A 101 -9.78 20.16 6.16
C LEU A 101 -10.32 20.09 4.72
N GLY A 102 -10.55 21.24 4.07
CA GLY A 102 -10.99 21.33 2.68
C GLY A 102 -9.92 20.92 1.68
N GLY A 103 -8.66 21.29 1.92
CA GLY A 103 -7.49 20.84 1.15
C GLY A 103 -7.27 19.34 1.28
N LEU A 104 -7.51 18.76 2.46
CA LEU A 104 -7.54 17.32 2.65
C LEU A 104 -8.70 16.66 1.87
N ALA A 105 -9.91 17.22 1.92
CA ALA A 105 -11.04 16.64 1.20
C ALA A 105 -10.92 16.67 -0.35
N GLY A 106 -9.87 17.31 -0.90
CA GLY A 106 -9.65 17.42 -2.34
C GLY A 106 -10.70 18.29 -3.05
N VAL A 107 -11.34 19.19 -2.30
CA VAL A 107 -12.43 20.07 -2.80
C VAL A 107 -11.87 21.38 -3.37
N TRP A 108 -10.59 21.37 -3.76
CA TRP A 108 -9.88 22.49 -4.38
C TRP A 108 -9.20 22.05 -5.67
#